data_AF-A0A6A5E995-F1
#
_entry.id   AF-A0A6A5E995-F1
#
_cell.length_a   1.000
_cell.length_b   1.000
_cell.length_c   1.000
_cell.angle_alpha   90.00
_cell.angle_beta   90.00
_cell.angle_gamma   90.00
#
_symmetry.space_group_name_H-M   'P 1'
#
loop_
_entity.id
_entity.type
_entity.pdbx_description
1 polymer ?
#
loop_
_entity_poly.entity_id
_entity_poly.type
_entity_poly.pdbx_seq_one_letter_code
_entity_poly.pdbx_strand_id
1 'polypeptide(L)'
;MYSSSYSQAKFGLEAKVPMHKPKGKSCGYYMRIVFFFCSLIQSLIIVSLVLFLIYGQPEKSAEEKRVQELELNFNRVSENNIQLRKEKGELGAQLGARTAEKAALESELAKLKTEANNTEHTLKNKLTICESKVSMMMRRSTLAIQPPPVATTTNEMNSLKTLNARQKAMINLIESNFTQMVQYLSQERDKALREQDTHQQDAITLRRENRELKEQLTTYTRKCKEDFAHSLDGIKTVTSEFLNKINNLFPHQLTFHLSCHSQQVQMEKIRNSCTNLSRDVENKFQLYLDNVGNKVAEIQSKSSRLEVQNSQLTSDLQQCERKHSETVTEAAKQLQLKQKTHDDQVEKILIEQNRLREQNKLQEDSLALRDKELQRLLSAQPNFKTGVPKAASLQASIGEPGISKTPTVR
;
A
#
# COMPACT_ATOMS: atom_id res chain seq x y z
N MET A 1 -92.03 64.74 26.93
CA MET A 1 -93.29 64.98 27.68
C MET A 1 -93.56 63.79 28.58
N TYR A 2 -93.70 64.05 29.88
CA TYR A 2 -94.43 63.35 30.93
C TYR A 2 -94.64 61.80 30.89
N SER A 3 -94.12 61.20 31.97
CA SER A 3 -94.58 60.04 32.77
C SER A 3 -95.98 59.44 32.58
N SER A 4 -96.10 58.10 32.74
CA SER A 4 -97.01 57.39 33.68
C SER A 4 -97.17 55.90 33.26
N SER A 5 -96.64 54.95 34.04
CA SER A 5 -97.34 54.04 34.97
C SER A 5 -98.10 52.86 34.34
N TYR A 6 -97.72 51.63 34.69
CA TYR A 6 -98.66 50.68 35.32
C TYR A 6 -97.90 49.58 36.08
N SER A 7 -98.40 49.35 37.30
CA SER A 7 -97.88 48.49 38.34
C SER A 7 -98.30 47.03 38.14
N GLN A 8 -97.44 46.10 38.57
CA GLN A 8 -97.92 44.89 39.22
C GLN A 8 -97.09 44.67 40.49
N ALA A 9 -97.82 44.57 41.60
CA ALA A 9 -97.31 44.44 42.95
C ALA A 9 -97.76 43.11 43.56
N LYS A 10 -97.14 42.83 44.71
CA LYS A 10 -97.44 41.84 45.77
C LYS A 10 -96.64 40.54 45.66
N PHE A 11 -95.98 40.00 46.67
CA PHE A 11 -95.87 40.16 48.13
C PHE A 11 -94.39 39.81 48.49
N GLY A 12 -93.65 40.42 49.42
CA GLY A 12 -93.99 40.80 50.78
C GLY A 12 -93.39 39.78 51.76
N LEU A 13 -92.18 40.04 52.28
CA LEU A 13 -91.85 39.92 53.72
C LEU A 13 -90.48 40.56 54.00
N GLU A 14 -90.51 41.79 54.49
CA GLU A 14 -89.44 42.37 55.28
C GLU A 14 -89.26 41.58 56.58
N ALA A 15 -88.02 41.41 57.02
CA ALA A 15 -87.71 41.36 58.44
C ALA A 15 -86.29 41.87 58.73
N LYS A 16 -86.25 43.10 59.22
CA LYS A 16 -85.32 43.64 60.23
C LYS A 16 -83.82 43.65 59.93
N VAL A 17 -83.34 44.87 59.68
CA VAL A 17 -82.01 45.30 60.14
C VAL A 17 -81.97 45.26 61.68
N PRO A 18 -80.85 44.80 62.27
CA PRO A 18 -80.26 45.64 63.32
C PRO A 18 -78.73 45.77 63.21
N MET A 19 -78.30 47.03 63.26
CA MET A 19 -77.17 47.58 64.02
C MET A 19 -75.81 46.82 64.09
N HIS A 20 -74.81 47.42 63.45
CA HIS A 20 -73.44 47.67 63.93
C HIS A 20 -72.77 46.69 64.95
N LYS A 21 -71.76 45.92 64.49
CA LYS A 21 -70.41 45.63 65.10
C LYS A 21 -69.73 44.38 64.44
N PRO A 22 -68.46 44.06 64.75
CA PRO A 22 -67.21 44.45 64.09
C PRO A 22 -66.68 43.44 63.04
N LYS A 23 -65.70 43.86 62.24
CA LYS A 23 -65.00 43.06 61.21
C LYS A 23 -64.42 41.74 61.76
N GLY A 24 -65.10 40.62 61.53
CA GLY A 24 -64.54 39.28 61.64
C GLY A 24 -64.39 38.67 60.25
N LYS A 25 -63.16 38.32 59.84
CA LYS A 25 -62.90 37.65 58.55
C LYS A 25 -63.64 36.30 58.56
N SER A 26 -64.64 36.15 57.70
CA SER A 26 -65.45 34.93 57.61
C SER A 26 -64.57 33.73 57.27
N CYS A 27 -64.82 32.58 57.90
CA CYS A 27 -64.17 31.28 57.65
C CYS A 27 -63.99 30.95 56.15
N GLY A 28 -64.90 31.38 55.28
CA GLY A 28 -64.81 31.18 53.83
C GLY A 28 -63.61 31.84 53.13
N TYR A 29 -63.04 32.92 53.70
CA TYR A 29 -61.83 33.56 53.14
C TYR A 29 -60.61 32.65 53.30
N TYR A 30 -60.46 32.01 54.46
CA TYR A 30 -59.36 31.08 54.73
C TYR A 30 -59.51 29.79 53.93
N MET A 31 -60.73 29.29 53.70
CA MET A 31 -60.96 28.09 52.87
C MET A 31 -60.57 28.31 51.40
N ARG A 32 -60.85 29.49 50.83
CA ARG A 32 -60.39 29.83 49.45
C ARG A 32 -58.88 29.93 49.36
N ILE A 33 -58.23 30.49 50.38
CA ILE A 33 -56.77 30.59 50.45
C ILE A 33 -56.13 29.20 50.54
N VAL A 34 -56.65 28.32 51.40
CA VAL A 34 -56.15 26.94 51.53
C VAL A 34 -56.30 26.19 50.21
N PHE A 35 -57.44 26.31 49.51
CA PHE A 35 -57.64 25.66 48.22
C PHE A 35 -56.67 26.16 47.13
N PHE A 36 -56.38 27.47 47.13
CA PHE A 36 -55.39 28.06 46.23
C PHE A 36 -53.98 27.51 46.52
N PHE A 37 -53.56 27.48 47.79
CA PHE A 37 -52.26 26.91 48.15
C PHE A 37 -52.17 25.41 47.88
N CYS A 38 -53.24 24.62 48.08
CA CYS A 38 -53.26 23.21 47.70
C CYS A 38 -53.12 23.03 46.18
N SER A 39 -53.83 23.81 45.37
CA SER A 39 -53.72 23.77 43.91
C SER A 39 -52.34 24.22 43.41
N LEU A 40 -51.72 25.17 44.11
CA LEU A 40 -50.40 25.71 43.77
C LEU A 40 -49.29 24.70 44.13
N ILE A 41 -49.37 24.08 45.30
CA ILE A 41 -48.46 22.99 45.70
C ILE A 41 -48.60 21.80 44.74
N GLN A 42 -49.83 21.43 44.36
CA GLN A 42 -50.07 20.38 43.36
C GLN A 42 -49.44 20.71 42.01
N SER A 43 -49.58 21.96 41.54
CA SER A 43 -48.97 22.39 40.27
C SER A 43 -47.45 22.39 40.34
N LEU A 44 -46.86 22.83 41.45
CA LEU A 44 -45.41 22.77 41.68
C LEU A 44 -44.90 21.33 41.69
N ILE A 45 -45.62 20.40 42.33
CA ILE A 45 -45.25 18.97 42.33
C ILE A 45 -45.28 18.42 40.90
N ILE A 46 -46.30 18.73 40.10
CA ILE A 46 -46.38 18.27 38.70
C ILE A 46 -45.21 18.82 37.89
N VAL A 47 -44.89 20.11 38.01
CA VAL A 47 -43.74 20.72 37.32
C VAL A 47 -42.42 20.10 37.79
N SER A 48 -42.25 19.86 39.08
CA SER A 48 -41.07 19.19 39.62
C SER A 48 -40.93 17.76 39.09
N LEU A 49 -42.02 16.98 39.02
CA LEU A 49 -41.99 15.62 38.48
C LEU A 49 -41.70 15.61 36.98
N VAL A 50 -42.24 16.56 36.22
CA VAL A 50 -41.96 16.70 34.78
C VAL A 50 -40.50 17.10 34.55
N LEU A 51 -39.96 18.02 35.35
CA LEU A 51 -38.53 18.36 35.31
C LEU A 51 -37.66 17.16 35.69
N PHE A 52 -38.07 16.37 36.68
CA PHE A 52 -37.39 15.13 37.03
C PHE A 52 -37.50 14.05 35.93
N LEU A 53 -38.55 14.07 35.11
CA LEU A 53 -38.74 13.12 34.01
C LEU A 53 -37.99 13.54 32.74
N ILE A 54 -37.86 14.85 32.51
CA ILE A 54 -37.10 15.42 31.38
C ILE A 54 -35.59 15.47 31.67
N TYR A 55 -35.19 15.76 32.91
CA TYR A 55 -33.79 15.95 33.29
C TYR A 55 -33.25 14.89 34.26
N GLY A 56 -34.09 14.01 34.82
CA GLY A 56 -33.67 12.99 35.79
C GLY A 56 -33.30 11.64 35.18
N GLN A 57 -33.06 11.55 33.87
CA GLN A 57 -32.30 10.42 33.34
C GLN A 57 -30.88 10.49 33.94
N PRO A 58 -30.38 9.43 34.61
CA PRO A 58 -29.09 9.50 35.27
C PRO A 58 -27.99 9.65 34.22
N GLU A 59 -27.40 10.85 34.12
CA GLU A 59 -26.23 11.20 33.29
C GLU A 59 -25.07 10.20 33.42
N LYS A 60 -25.04 9.45 34.53
CA LYS A 60 -24.07 8.38 34.78
C LYS A 60 -23.96 7.36 33.64
N SER A 61 -25.05 6.97 32.98
CA SER A 61 -24.96 5.95 31.92
C SER A 61 -24.34 6.47 30.61
N ALA A 62 -24.55 7.75 30.28
CA ALA A 62 -24.02 8.34 29.04
C ALA A 62 -22.56 8.78 29.20
N GLU A 63 -22.20 9.35 30.35
CA GLU A 63 -20.82 9.72 30.65
C GLU A 63 -19.92 8.49 30.87
N GLU A 64 -20.37 7.48 31.60
CA GLU A 64 -19.59 6.25 31.84
C GLU A 64 -19.33 5.49 30.53
N LYS A 65 -20.32 5.44 29.63
CA LYS A 65 -20.15 4.86 28.29
C LYS A 65 -19.15 5.67 27.45
N ARG A 66 -19.16 7.00 27.54
CA ARG A 66 -18.17 7.85 26.86
C ARG A 66 -16.77 7.70 27.43
N VAL A 67 -16.63 7.56 28.74
CA VAL A 67 -15.33 7.31 29.40
C VAL A 67 -14.79 5.94 28.98
N GLN A 68 -15.62 4.91 28.95
CA GLN A 68 -15.24 3.57 28.50
C GLN A 68 -14.82 3.53 27.03
N GLU A 69 -15.54 4.25 26.16
CA GLU A 69 -15.17 4.40 24.75
C GLU A 69 -13.86 5.18 24.59
N LEU A 70 -13.63 6.21 25.41
CA LEU A 70 -12.40 6.99 25.40
C LEU A 70 -11.20 6.15 25.87
N GLU A 71 -11.37 5.35 26.92
CA GLU A 71 -10.35 4.43 27.43
C GLU A 71 -9.98 3.36 26.40
N LEU A 72 -10.98 2.77 25.73
CA LEU A 72 -10.77 1.76 24.69
C LEU A 72 -10.03 2.36 23.48
N ASN A 73 -10.41 3.58 23.06
CA ASN A 73 -9.71 4.30 22.01
C ASN A 73 -8.28 4.68 22.41
N PHE A 74 -8.06 5.12 23.65
CA PHE A 74 -6.74 5.45 24.16
C PHE A 74 -5.83 4.21 24.16
N ASN A 75 -6.31 3.08 24.67
CA ASN A 75 -5.55 1.83 24.68
C ASN A 75 -5.20 1.37 23.27
N ARG A 76 -6.14 1.44 22.33
CA ARG A 76 -5.89 1.10 20.91
C ARG A 76 -4.84 2.02 20.28
N VAL A 77 -4.93 3.33 20.53
CA VAL A 77 -3.95 4.30 20.00
C VAL A 77 -2.57 4.11 20.64
N SER A 78 -2.52 3.80 21.94
CA SER A 78 -1.29 3.52 22.67
C SER A 78 -0.57 2.28 22.11
N GLU A 79 -1.30 1.18 21.92
CA GLU A 79 -0.77 -0.06 21.34
C GLU A 79 -0.23 0.16 19.92
N ASN A 80 -1.01 0.86 19.08
CA ASN A 80 -0.55 1.26 17.74
C ASN A 80 0.72 2.13 17.80
N ASN A 81 0.84 3.04 18.77
CA ASN A 81 2.02 3.88 18.91
C ASN A 81 3.27 3.07 19.28
N ILE A 82 3.11 2.09 20.18
CA ILE A 82 4.20 1.17 20.57
C ILE A 82 4.64 0.35 19.37
N GLN A 83 3.70 -0.22 18.61
CA GLN A 83 3.99 -1.01 17.42
C GLN A 83 4.71 -0.18 16.35
N LEU A 84 4.22 1.03 16.05
CA LEU A 84 4.86 1.95 15.11
C LEU A 84 6.27 2.35 15.54
N ARG A 85 6.53 2.52 16.85
CA ARG A 85 7.89 2.79 17.36
C ARG A 85 8.81 1.60 17.15
N LYS A 86 8.32 0.38 17.33
CA LYS A 86 9.09 -0.85 17.09
C LYS A 86 9.42 -0.99 15.61
N GLU A 87 8.43 -0.85 14.73
CA GLU A 87 8.61 -0.91 13.28
C GLU A 87 9.57 0.17 12.77
N LYS A 88 9.47 1.40 13.30
CA LYS A 88 10.43 2.47 12.99
C LYS A 88 11.86 2.07 13.35
N GLY A 89 12.05 1.44 14.50
CA GLY A 89 13.37 0.94 14.94
C GLY A 89 13.90 -0.15 14.01
N GLU A 90 13.07 -1.11 13.64
CA GLU A 90 13.43 -2.21 12.75
C GLU A 90 13.74 -1.74 11.32
N LEU A 91 12.90 -0.87 10.76
CA LEU A 91 13.14 -0.23 9.46
C LEU A 91 14.41 0.62 9.48
N GLY A 92 14.67 1.34 10.59
CA GLY A 92 15.91 2.08 10.78
C GLY A 92 17.15 1.17 10.76
N ALA A 93 17.09 0.02 11.41
CA ALA A 93 18.16 -0.96 11.39
C ALA A 93 18.37 -1.57 10.00
N GLN A 94 17.30 -1.94 9.30
CA GLN A 94 17.37 -2.45 7.92
C GLN A 94 17.96 -1.41 6.96
N LEU A 95 17.57 -0.14 7.09
CA LEU A 95 18.10 0.94 6.27
C LEU A 95 19.60 1.15 6.53
N GLY A 96 20.04 1.09 7.79
CA GLY A 96 21.44 1.13 8.15
C GLY A 96 22.24 -0.02 7.52
N ALA A 97 21.73 -1.25 7.60
CA ALA A 97 22.35 -2.42 7.00
C ALA A 97 22.45 -2.32 5.47
N ARG A 98 21.36 -1.92 4.79
CA ARG A 98 21.35 -1.73 3.33
C ARG A 98 22.27 -0.60 2.88
N THR A 99 22.40 0.45 3.66
CA THR A 99 23.33 1.56 3.37
C THR A 99 24.78 1.08 3.47
N ALA A 100 25.12 0.28 4.48
CA ALA A 100 26.44 -0.31 4.62
C ALA A 100 26.77 -1.30 3.49
N GLU A 101 25.81 -2.15 3.12
CA GLU A 101 25.94 -3.08 1.99
C GLU A 101 26.16 -2.33 0.67
N LYS A 102 25.39 -1.26 0.42
CA LYS A 102 25.56 -0.40 -0.75
C LYS A 102 26.96 0.21 -0.79
N ALA A 103 27.45 0.76 0.33
CA ALA A 103 28.79 1.33 0.40
C ALA A 103 29.89 0.29 0.14
N ALA A 104 29.71 -0.94 0.62
CA ALA A 104 30.63 -2.04 0.35
C ALA A 104 30.65 -2.41 -1.16
N LEU A 105 29.48 -2.53 -1.78
CA LEU A 105 29.35 -2.83 -3.22
C LEU A 105 29.92 -1.71 -4.10
N GLU A 106 29.71 -0.44 -3.74
CA GLU A 106 30.32 0.69 -4.45
C GLU A 106 31.85 0.67 -4.37
N SER A 107 32.41 0.27 -3.23
CA SER A 107 33.85 0.09 -3.04
C SER A 107 34.42 -1.06 -3.89
N GLU A 108 33.73 -2.20 -3.95
CA GLU A 108 34.13 -3.31 -4.83
C GLU A 108 34.03 -2.94 -6.31
N LEU A 109 32.97 -2.24 -6.72
CA LEU A 109 32.79 -1.80 -8.09
C LEU A 109 33.89 -0.82 -8.51
N ALA A 110 34.30 0.09 -7.62
CA ALA A 110 35.43 0.97 -7.85
C ALA A 110 36.75 0.18 -8.05
N LYS A 111 37.00 -0.84 -7.23
CA LYS A 111 38.18 -1.71 -7.38
C LYS A 111 38.16 -2.46 -8.71
N LEU A 112 37.06 -3.12 -9.05
CA LEU A 112 36.89 -3.83 -10.33
C LEU A 112 37.10 -2.90 -11.53
N LYS A 113 36.60 -1.67 -11.47
CA LYS A 113 36.83 -0.67 -12.51
C LYS A 113 38.31 -0.30 -12.65
N THR A 114 39.04 -0.15 -11.55
CA THR A 114 40.49 0.10 -11.61
C THR A 114 41.28 -1.09 -12.17
N GLU A 115 40.91 -2.32 -11.82
CA GLU A 115 41.53 -3.53 -12.35
C GLU A 115 41.23 -3.71 -13.85
N ALA A 116 40.00 -3.44 -14.29
CA ALA A 116 39.62 -3.45 -15.70
C ALA A 116 40.42 -2.42 -16.52
N ASN A 117 40.57 -1.18 -16.04
CA ASN A 117 41.38 -0.18 -16.72
C ASN A 117 42.87 -0.57 -16.78
N ASN A 118 43.41 -1.17 -15.73
CA ASN A 118 44.80 -1.65 -15.69
C ASN A 118 45.03 -2.81 -16.67
N THR A 119 44.08 -3.74 -16.76
CA THR A 119 44.15 -4.87 -17.71
C THR A 119 44.03 -4.38 -19.15
N GLU A 120 43.13 -3.45 -19.44
CA GLU A 120 43.01 -2.79 -20.75
C GLU A 120 44.34 -2.13 -21.16
N HIS A 121 44.92 -1.32 -20.26
CA HIS A 121 46.20 -0.65 -20.51
C HIS A 121 47.33 -1.67 -20.76
N THR A 122 47.36 -2.77 -19.99
CA THR A 122 48.36 -3.83 -20.14
C THR A 122 48.21 -4.55 -21.49
N LEU A 123 46.98 -4.85 -21.90
CA LEU A 123 46.69 -5.49 -23.18
C LEU A 123 47.05 -4.58 -24.35
N LYS A 124 46.72 -3.28 -24.26
CA LYS A 124 47.08 -2.28 -25.27
C LYS A 124 48.60 -2.18 -25.43
N ASN A 125 49.35 -2.13 -24.33
CA ASN A 125 50.81 -2.16 -24.38
C ASN A 125 51.37 -3.43 -25.02
N LYS A 126 50.81 -4.61 -24.70
CA LYS A 126 51.22 -5.87 -25.33
C LYS A 126 50.92 -5.90 -26.83
N LEU A 127 49.78 -5.34 -27.25
CA LEU A 127 49.41 -5.20 -28.66
C LEU A 127 50.42 -4.33 -29.41
N THR A 128 50.76 -3.14 -28.88
CA THR A 128 51.75 -2.24 -29.48
C THR A 128 53.13 -2.90 -29.61
N ILE A 129 53.54 -3.68 -28.61
CA ILE A 129 54.82 -4.45 -28.66
C ILE A 129 54.75 -5.54 -29.74
N CYS A 130 53.61 -6.20 -29.90
CA CYS A 130 53.42 -7.24 -30.92
C CYS A 130 53.47 -6.63 -32.33
N GLU A 131 52.76 -5.52 -32.56
CA GLU A 131 52.76 -4.77 -33.81
C GLU A 131 54.16 -4.26 -34.17
N SER A 132 54.92 -3.76 -33.19
CA SER A 132 56.33 -3.35 -33.35
C SER A 132 57.23 -4.51 -33.80
N LYS A 133 57.08 -5.71 -33.20
CA LYS A 133 57.85 -6.91 -33.58
C LYS A 133 57.51 -7.40 -34.99
N VAL A 134 56.23 -7.34 -35.38
CA VAL A 134 55.79 -7.67 -36.75
C VAL A 134 56.36 -6.67 -37.77
N SER A 135 56.40 -5.37 -37.43
CA SER A 135 57.02 -4.33 -38.27
C SER A 135 58.54 -4.51 -38.41
N MET A 136 59.25 -4.96 -37.36
CA MET A 136 60.68 -5.27 -37.45
C MET A 136 60.97 -6.52 -38.29
N MET A 137 60.12 -7.54 -38.23
CA MET A 137 60.24 -8.73 -39.08
C MET A 137 59.95 -8.41 -40.56
N MET A 138 59.01 -7.51 -40.85
CA MET A 138 58.73 -7.02 -42.21
C MET A 138 59.88 -6.18 -42.81
N ARG A 139 60.78 -5.62 -41.99
CA ARG A 139 61.95 -4.83 -42.46
C ARG A 139 63.22 -5.64 -42.66
N ARG A 140 63.21 -6.95 -42.42
CA ARG A 140 64.38 -7.82 -42.61
C ARG A 140 63.99 -9.02 -43.48
N SER A 141 64.05 -8.85 -44.80
CA SER A 141 64.43 -9.88 -45.79
C SER A 141 64.23 -9.35 -47.21
N THR A 142 65.31 -8.84 -47.80
CA THR A 142 65.47 -8.81 -49.26
C THR A 142 66.80 -9.51 -49.57
N LEU A 143 66.76 -10.83 -49.61
CA LEU A 143 67.77 -11.62 -50.30
C LEU A 143 67.08 -12.26 -51.50
N ALA A 144 67.68 -12.03 -52.67
CA ALA A 144 67.19 -12.48 -53.96
C ALA A 144 67.13 -14.01 -54.01
N ILE A 145 65.91 -14.54 -54.15
CA ILE A 145 65.64 -15.95 -54.36
C ILE A 145 65.62 -16.21 -55.87
N GLN A 146 66.56 -17.04 -56.34
CA GLN A 146 66.50 -17.63 -57.68
C GLN A 146 65.23 -18.51 -57.84
N PRO A 147 64.67 -18.62 -59.05
CA PRO A 147 63.47 -19.42 -59.26
C PRO A 147 63.79 -20.92 -59.18
N PRO A 148 63.06 -21.71 -58.38
CA PRO A 148 63.14 -23.16 -58.44
C PRO A 148 62.34 -23.69 -59.64
N PRO A 149 62.69 -24.87 -60.16
CA PRO A 149 62.06 -25.45 -61.33
C PRO A 149 60.64 -25.93 -61.00
N VAL A 150 59.74 -25.65 -61.94
CA VAL A 150 58.34 -26.11 -61.94
C VAL A 150 58.31 -27.64 -61.96
N ALA A 151 58.00 -28.23 -60.82
CA ALA A 151 57.55 -29.61 -60.72
C ALA A 151 56.12 -29.57 -60.15
N THR A 152 55.14 -29.47 -61.03
CA THR A 152 53.73 -29.54 -60.68
C THR A 152 53.44 -30.94 -60.17
N THR A 153 53.37 -31.12 -58.85
CA THR A 153 52.78 -32.32 -58.27
C THR A 153 51.27 -32.08 -58.12
N THR A 154 50.47 -32.93 -58.75
CA THR A 154 49.01 -32.86 -58.80
C THR A 154 48.37 -32.81 -57.40
N ASN A 155 49.10 -33.23 -56.36
CA ASN A 155 48.66 -33.27 -54.97
C ASN A 155 48.69 -31.90 -54.26
N GLU A 156 49.64 -31.02 -54.57
CA GLU A 156 49.70 -29.67 -53.98
C GLU A 156 48.59 -28.77 -54.53
N MET A 157 48.32 -28.87 -55.83
CA MET A 157 47.21 -28.18 -56.51
C MET A 157 45.85 -28.56 -55.89
N ASN A 158 45.64 -29.86 -55.63
CA ASN A 158 44.42 -30.37 -55.00
C ASN A 158 44.28 -29.90 -53.53
N SER A 159 45.40 -29.80 -52.81
CA SER A 159 45.43 -29.31 -51.42
C SER A 159 45.10 -27.82 -51.35
N LEU A 160 45.66 -27.00 -52.24
CA LEU A 160 45.33 -25.57 -52.39
C LEU A 160 43.85 -25.36 -52.78
N LYS A 161 43.31 -26.19 -53.68
CA LYS A 161 41.91 -26.12 -54.09
C LYS A 161 40.97 -26.43 -52.93
N THR A 162 41.31 -27.42 -52.11
CA THR A 162 40.56 -27.80 -50.90
C THR A 162 40.63 -26.71 -49.83
N LEU A 163 41.81 -26.11 -49.63
CA LEU A 163 42.00 -24.99 -48.70
C LEU A 163 41.19 -23.75 -49.12
N ASN A 164 41.20 -23.42 -50.41
CA ASN A 164 40.42 -22.32 -50.97
C ASN A 164 38.91 -22.57 -50.82
N ALA A 165 38.44 -23.78 -51.10
CA ALA A 165 37.04 -24.17 -50.86
C ALA A 165 36.65 -24.03 -49.38
N ARG A 166 37.55 -24.42 -48.46
CA ARG A 166 37.35 -24.27 -47.00
C ARG A 166 37.32 -22.79 -46.57
N GLN A 167 38.21 -21.96 -47.09
CA GLN A 167 38.19 -20.51 -46.85
C GLN A 167 36.89 -19.88 -47.35
N LYS A 168 36.43 -20.24 -48.55
CA LYS A 168 35.19 -19.73 -49.13
C LYS A 168 33.97 -20.14 -48.30
N ALA A 169 33.92 -21.38 -47.83
CA ALA A 169 32.86 -21.83 -46.91
C ALA A 169 32.86 -21.05 -45.59
N MET A 170 34.05 -20.75 -45.05
CA MET A 170 34.17 -19.98 -43.81
C MET A 170 33.77 -18.51 -43.99
N ILE A 171 34.13 -17.89 -45.11
CA ILE A 171 33.67 -16.54 -45.47
C ILE A 171 32.15 -16.50 -45.57
N ASN A 172 31.53 -17.44 -46.29
CA ASN A 172 30.07 -17.50 -46.42
C ASN A 172 29.38 -17.69 -45.05
N LEU A 173 29.97 -18.49 -44.15
CA LEU A 173 29.44 -18.67 -42.80
C LEU A 173 29.51 -17.36 -41.99
N ILE A 174 30.65 -16.65 -42.06
CA ILE A 174 30.83 -15.36 -41.38
C ILE A 174 29.84 -14.33 -41.93
N GLU A 175 29.68 -14.27 -43.25
CA GLU A 175 28.76 -13.36 -43.94
C GLU A 175 27.30 -13.63 -43.56
N SER A 176 26.89 -14.90 -43.50
CA SER A 176 25.57 -15.30 -43.02
C SER A 176 25.35 -14.92 -41.55
N ASN A 177 26.34 -15.15 -40.68
CA ASN A 177 26.23 -14.86 -39.26
C ASN A 177 26.15 -13.34 -39.02
N PHE A 178 26.96 -12.57 -39.75
CA PHE A 178 26.92 -11.12 -39.73
C PHE A 178 25.58 -10.58 -40.21
N THR A 179 25.06 -11.11 -41.33
CA THR A 179 23.76 -10.70 -41.87
C THR A 179 22.62 -10.98 -40.87
N GLN A 180 22.62 -12.16 -40.25
CA GLN A 180 21.62 -12.53 -39.24
C GLN A 180 21.71 -11.61 -38.01
N MET A 181 22.92 -11.32 -37.53
CA MET A 181 23.13 -10.40 -36.41
C MET A 181 22.65 -8.99 -36.73
N VAL A 182 22.97 -8.47 -37.92
CA VAL A 182 22.52 -7.13 -38.35
C VAL A 182 21.00 -7.06 -38.44
N GLN A 183 20.35 -8.10 -38.98
CA GLN A 183 18.88 -8.17 -39.03
C GLN A 183 18.27 -8.18 -37.62
N TYR A 184 18.80 -9.01 -36.72
CA TYR A 184 18.36 -9.07 -35.33
C TYR A 184 18.50 -7.72 -34.62
N LEU A 185 19.67 -7.09 -34.71
CA LEU A 185 19.91 -5.78 -34.10
C LEU A 185 19.03 -4.68 -34.70
N SER A 186 18.76 -4.73 -36.01
CA SER A 186 17.82 -3.80 -36.64
C SER A 186 16.40 -3.99 -36.11
N GLN A 187 15.95 -5.22 -35.94
CA GLN A 187 14.62 -5.53 -35.40
C GLN A 187 14.48 -5.07 -33.95
N GLU A 188 15.50 -5.32 -33.12
CA GLU A 188 15.52 -4.85 -31.72
C GLU A 188 15.54 -3.32 -31.63
N ARG A 189 16.31 -2.64 -32.49
CA ARG A 189 16.26 -1.18 -32.60
C ARG A 189 14.86 -0.68 -32.93
N ASP A 190 14.22 -1.26 -33.95
CA ASP A 190 12.89 -0.81 -34.38
C ASP A 190 11.83 -1.09 -33.31
N LYS A 191 11.98 -2.18 -32.57
CA LYS A 191 11.15 -2.49 -31.40
C LYS A 191 11.35 -1.44 -30.30
N ALA A 192 12.59 -1.14 -29.93
CA ALA A 192 12.91 -0.14 -28.92
C ALA A 192 12.38 1.26 -29.30
N LEU A 193 12.46 1.65 -30.57
CA LEU A 193 11.89 2.90 -31.07
C LEU A 193 10.36 2.94 -30.92
N ARG A 194 9.66 1.87 -31.29
CA ARG A 194 8.20 1.78 -31.10
C ARG A 194 7.79 1.82 -29.63
N GLU A 195 8.53 1.15 -28.76
CA GLU A 195 8.31 1.18 -27.31
C GLU A 195 8.53 2.58 -26.76
N GLN A 196 9.59 3.27 -27.20
CA GLN A 196 9.87 4.66 -26.84
C GLN A 196 8.71 5.59 -27.25
N ASP A 197 8.23 5.49 -28.48
CA ASP A 197 7.11 6.29 -28.98
C ASP A 197 5.83 6.02 -28.18
N THR A 198 5.57 4.75 -27.87
CA THR A 198 4.41 4.36 -27.04
C THR A 198 4.51 4.96 -25.65
N HIS A 199 5.65 4.82 -24.97
CA HIS A 199 5.86 5.40 -23.65
C HIS A 199 5.76 6.93 -23.65
N GLN A 200 6.24 7.58 -24.71
CA GLN A 200 6.14 9.03 -24.85
C GLN A 200 4.67 9.46 -25.04
N GLN A 201 3.91 8.72 -25.83
CA GLN A 201 2.48 8.96 -26.01
C GLN A 201 1.70 8.74 -24.70
N ASP A 202 1.97 7.66 -23.98
CA ASP A 202 1.35 7.38 -22.68
C ASP A 202 1.68 8.47 -21.66
N ALA A 203 2.92 8.94 -21.62
CA ALA A 203 3.33 10.04 -20.75
C ALA A 203 2.60 11.35 -21.09
N ILE A 204 2.34 11.63 -22.36
CA ILE A 204 1.55 12.79 -22.79
C ILE A 204 0.09 12.63 -22.33
N THR A 205 -0.51 11.46 -22.55
CA THR A 205 -1.89 11.16 -22.15
C THR A 205 -2.07 11.27 -20.64
N LEU A 206 -1.21 10.62 -19.85
CA LEU A 206 -1.23 10.68 -18.38
C LEU A 206 -1.08 12.11 -17.86
N ARG A 207 -0.21 12.93 -18.49
CA ARG A 207 -0.07 14.34 -18.10
C ARG A 207 -1.33 15.15 -18.38
N ARG A 208 -2.03 14.87 -19.47
CA ARG A 208 -3.31 15.51 -19.81
C ARG A 208 -4.38 15.13 -18.80
N GLU A 209 -4.55 13.83 -18.55
CA GLU A 209 -5.53 13.32 -17.59
C GLU A 209 -5.26 13.84 -16.18
N ASN A 210 -4.00 13.87 -15.73
CA ASN A 210 -3.64 14.40 -14.41
C ASN A 210 -3.99 15.89 -14.27
N ARG A 211 -3.82 16.67 -15.35
CA ARG A 211 -4.23 18.08 -15.38
C ARG A 211 -5.74 18.21 -15.27
N GLU A 212 -6.49 17.43 -16.05
CA GLU A 212 -7.94 17.43 -16.04
C GLU A 212 -8.52 17.03 -14.69
N LEU A 213 -8.02 15.95 -14.08
CA LEU A 213 -8.39 15.51 -12.73
C LEU A 213 -8.13 16.58 -11.68
N LYS A 214 -7.00 17.29 -11.76
CA LYS A 214 -6.70 18.42 -10.86
C LYS A 214 -7.70 19.57 -11.03
N GLU A 215 -8.08 19.89 -12.26
CA GLU A 215 -9.05 20.94 -12.56
C GLU A 215 -10.47 20.57 -12.11
N GLN A 216 -10.85 19.30 -12.28
CA GLN A 216 -12.12 18.77 -11.73
C GLN A 216 -12.12 18.86 -10.19
N LEU A 217 -11.02 18.49 -9.53
CA LEU A 217 -10.90 18.56 -8.08
C LEU A 217 -11.01 20.00 -7.57
N THR A 218 -10.29 20.96 -8.17
CA THR A 218 -10.38 22.38 -7.75
C THR A 218 -11.78 22.94 -7.98
N THR A 219 -12.42 22.59 -9.10
CA THR A 219 -13.79 22.99 -9.41
C THR A 219 -14.78 22.41 -8.40
N TYR A 220 -14.64 21.13 -8.05
CA TYR A 220 -15.50 20.47 -7.07
C TYR A 220 -15.33 21.07 -5.66
N THR A 221 -14.10 21.31 -5.22
CA THR A 221 -13.84 21.97 -3.93
C THR A 221 -14.46 23.37 -3.88
N ARG A 222 -14.33 24.14 -4.96
CA ARG A 222 -14.97 25.47 -5.05
C ARG A 222 -16.48 25.37 -4.97
N LYS A 223 -17.10 24.47 -5.75
CA LYS A 223 -18.55 24.24 -5.72
C LYS A 223 -19.04 23.85 -4.33
N CYS A 224 -18.35 22.94 -3.64
CA CYS A 224 -18.73 22.54 -2.29
C CYS A 224 -18.72 23.72 -1.31
N LYS A 225 -17.72 24.61 -1.41
CA LYS A 225 -17.68 25.85 -0.60
C LYS A 225 -18.84 26.80 -0.94
N GLU A 226 -19.14 26.96 -2.22
CA GLU A 226 -20.25 27.78 -2.71
C GLU A 226 -21.61 27.22 -2.25
N ASP A 227 -21.85 25.92 -2.40
CA ASP A 227 -23.08 25.24 -1.98
C ASP A 227 -23.30 25.31 -0.47
N PHE A 228 -22.23 25.17 0.31
CA PHE A 228 -22.27 25.35 1.76
C PHE A 228 -22.62 26.80 2.13
N ALA A 229 -21.98 27.79 1.51
CA ALA A 229 -22.29 29.19 1.75
C ALA A 229 -23.73 29.53 1.32
N HIS A 230 -24.20 28.97 0.20
CA HIS A 230 -25.54 29.18 -0.33
C HIS A 230 -26.62 28.61 0.61
N SER A 231 -26.36 27.45 1.24
CA SER A 231 -27.25 26.86 2.25
C SER A 231 -27.46 27.78 3.47
N LEU A 232 -26.62 28.80 3.64
CA LEU A 232 -26.62 29.72 4.78
C LEU A 232 -27.11 31.13 4.40
N ASP A 233 -27.49 31.35 3.13
CA ASP A 233 -28.01 32.63 2.62
C ASP A 233 -29.35 33.04 3.30
N GLY A 234 -30.07 32.07 3.88
CA GLY A 234 -31.23 32.31 4.72
C GLY A 234 -30.92 33.22 5.92
N ILE A 235 -29.71 33.17 6.50
CA ILE A 235 -29.30 34.03 7.62
C ILE A 235 -29.18 35.48 7.16
N LYS A 236 -28.59 35.72 5.98
CA LYS A 236 -28.50 37.04 5.37
C LYS A 236 -29.89 37.60 5.08
N THR A 237 -30.78 36.76 4.57
CA THR A 237 -32.19 37.12 4.33
C THR A 237 -32.90 37.55 5.61
N VAL A 238 -32.80 36.75 6.68
CA VAL A 238 -33.40 37.09 7.99
C VAL A 238 -32.84 38.39 8.56
N THR A 239 -31.53 38.61 8.44
CA THR A 239 -30.86 39.83 8.94
C THR A 239 -31.29 41.06 8.17
N SER A 240 -31.39 40.95 6.83
CA SER A 240 -31.87 42.01 5.96
C SER A 240 -33.34 42.37 6.22
N GLU A 241 -34.21 41.38 6.36
CA GLU A 241 -35.62 41.57 6.71
C GLU A 241 -35.80 42.20 8.10
N PHE A 242 -34.97 41.81 9.08
CA PHE A 242 -34.96 42.41 10.41
C PHE A 242 -34.57 43.90 10.38
N LEU A 243 -33.49 44.24 9.66
CA LEU A 243 -33.07 45.62 9.41
C LEU A 243 -34.16 46.43 8.69
N ASN A 244 -34.80 45.85 7.68
CA ASN A 244 -35.90 46.46 6.96
C ASN A 244 -37.09 46.72 7.91
N LYS A 245 -37.43 45.76 8.78
CA LYS A 245 -38.45 45.92 9.81
C LYS A 245 -38.11 47.04 10.79
N ILE A 246 -36.86 47.15 11.26
CA ILE A 246 -36.41 48.25 12.13
C ILE A 246 -36.54 49.60 11.43
N ASN A 247 -36.13 49.68 10.17
CA ASN A 247 -36.23 50.92 9.39
C ASN A 247 -37.69 51.32 9.14
N ASN A 248 -38.60 50.35 8.98
CA ASN A 248 -40.03 50.59 8.73
C ASN A 248 -40.88 50.69 10.01
N LEU A 249 -40.39 50.20 11.15
CA LEU A 249 -41.01 50.37 12.47
C LEU A 249 -41.13 51.85 12.85
N PHE A 250 -40.32 52.71 12.23
CA PHE A 250 -40.30 54.14 12.44
C PHE A 250 -40.61 54.86 11.12
N PRO A 251 -41.89 55.13 10.81
CA PRO A 251 -42.27 55.82 9.58
C PRO A 251 -41.55 57.17 9.48
N HIS A 252 -40.99 57.49 8.31
CA HIS A 252 -40.36 58.78 8.01
C HIS A 252 -41.32 59.97 8.12
N GLN A 253 -42.61 59.72 8.32
CA GLN A 253 -43.63 60.73 8.52
C GLN A 253 -44.35 60.46 9.85
N LEU A 254 -44.06 61.35 10.81
CA LEU A 254 -44.64 61.39 12.13
C LEU A 254 -46.17 61.35 12.07
N THR A 255 -46.80 60.31 12.63
CA THR A 255 -48.22 60.36 13.03
C THR A 255 -48.40 60.53 14.53
N PHE A 256 -47.31 60.45 15.31
CA PHE A 256 -47.27 60.97 16.66
C PHE A 256 -46.36 62.18 16.66
N HIS A 257 -46.86 63.33 17.09
CA HIS A 257 -46.02 64.45 17.47
C HIS A 257 -45.06 63.98 18.57
N LEU A 258 -43.86 63.53 18.19
CA LEU A 258 -42.69 63.52 19.06
C LEU A 258 -42.30 64.98 19.30
N SER A 259 -43.16 65.72 20.01
CA SER A 259 -42.98 67.14 20.32
C SER A 259 -41.88 67.38 21.37
N CYS A 260 -41.28 66.31 21.90
CA CYS A 260 -40.23 66.36 22.89
C CYS A 260 -38.88 65.90 22.29
N HIS A 261 -37.91 66.82 22.27
CA HIS A 261 -36.54 66.55 21.79
C HIS A 261 -35.89 65.33 22.47
N SER A 262 -36.20 65.07 23.75
CA SER A 262 -35.63 63.92 24.47
C SER A 262 -36.12 62.57 23.91
N GLN A 263 -37.38 62.51 23.43
CA GLN A 263 -37.94 61.30 22.84
C GLN A 263 -37.32 61.02 21.47
N GLN A 264 -37.05 62.07 20.68
CA GLN A 264 -36.34 61.94 19.40
C GLN A 264 -34.90 61.42 19.60
N VAL A 265 -34.17 61.94 20.58
CA VAL A 265 -32.82 61.48 20.93
C VAL A 265 -32.82 60.02 21.41
N GLN A 266 -33.78 59.63 22.25
CA GLN A 266 -33.91 58.23 22.68
C GLN A 266 -34.24 57.30 21.51
N MET A 267 -35.07 57.75 20.57
CA MET A 267 -35.43 56.98 19.39
C MET A 267 -34.24 56.78 18.44
N GLU A 268 -33.47 57.83 18.17
CA GLU A 268 -32.25 57.73 17.37
C GLU A 268 -31.24 56.79 18.02
N LYS A 269 -31.16 56.80 19.36
CA LYS A 269 -30.32 55.87 20.11
C LYS A 269 -30.76 54.41 19.93
N ILE A 270 -32.06 54.12 20.02
CA ILE A 270 -32.61 52.77 19.78
C ILE A 270 -32.32 52.34 18.34
N ARG A 271 -32.59 53.19 17.36
CA ARG A 271 -32.32 52.92 15.94
C ARG A 271 -30.85 52.58 15.70
N ASN A 272 -29.94 53.39 16.24
CA ASN A 272 -28.50 53.16 16.13
C ASN A 272 -28.07 51.87 16.84
N SER A 273 -28.58 51.61 18.05
CA SER A 273 -28.30 50.38 18.78
C SER A 273 -28.78 49.13 18.04
N CYS A 274 -30.00 49.13 17.50
CA CYS A 274 -30.55 48.01 16.73
C CYS A 274 -29.81 47.80 15.40
N THR A 275 -29.46 48.89 14.70
CA THR A 275 -28.69 48.83 13.45
C THR A 275 -27.28 48.30 13.69
N ASN A 276 -26.60 48.77 14.74
CA ASN A 276 -25.27 48.31 15.11
C ASN A 276 -25.29 46.85 15.58
N LEU A 277 -26.29 46.46 16.38
CA LEU A 277 -26.46 45.06 16.80
C LEU A 277 -26.68 44.15 15.59
N SER A 278 -27.51 44.54 14.64
CA SER A 278 -27.75 43.76 13.43
C SER A 278 -26.48 43.57 12.60
N ARG A 279 -25.67 44.62 12.44
CA ARG A 279 -24.36 44.53 11.76
C ARG A 279 -23.36 43.68 12.52
N ASP A 280 -23.30 43.80 13.84
CA ASP A 280 -22.40 42.99 14.68
C ASP A 280 -22.76 41.51 14.59
N VAL A 281 -24.05 41.19 14.57
CA VAL A 281 -24.56 39.84 14.36
C VAL A 281 -24.15 39.33 12.98
N GLU A 282 -24.38 40.09 11.91
CA GLU A 282 -23.99 39.73 10.53
C GLU A 282 -22.48 39.46 10.42
N ASN A 283 -21.65 40.36 10.95
CA ASN A 283 -20.19 40.24 10.93
C ASN A 283 -19.70 38.98 11.68
N LYS A 284 -20.26 38.70 12.87
CA LYS A 284 -19.90 37.52 13.65
C LYS A 284 -20.32 36.23 12.96
N PHE A 285 -21.51 36.22 12.34
CA PHE A 285 -21.96 35.08 11.56
C PHE A 285 -21.07 34.86 10.34
N GLN A 286 -20.73 35.89 9.57
CA GLN A 286 -19.84 35.76 8.42
C GLN A 286 -18.49 35.15 8.81
N LEU A 287 -17.88 35.61 9.91
CA LEU A 287 -16.64 35.05 10.43
C LEU A 287 -16.79 33.56 10.82
N TYR A 288 -17.91 33.20 11.45
CA TYR A 288 -18.21 31.81 11.77
C TYR A 288 -18.38 30.97 10.52
N LEU A 289 -19.09 31.46 9.50
CA LEU A 289 -19.29 30.79 8.22
C LEU A 289 -17.98 30.56 7.50
N ASP A 290 -17.10 31.56 7.46
CA ASP A 290 -15.78 31.44 6.84
C ASP A 290 -14.93 30.38 7.55
N ASN A 291 -14.95 30.37 8.88
CA ASN A 291 -14.22 29.38 9.67
C ASN A 291 -14.75 27.95 9.48
N VAL A 292 -16.08 27.77 9.51
CA VAL A 292 -16.70 26.46 9.28
C VAL A 292 -16.48 26.02 7.83
N GLY A 293 -16.64 26.90 6.85
CA GLY A 293 -16.38 26.59 5.44
C GLY A 293 -14.95 26.16 5.19
N ASN A 294 -13.97 26.83 5.82
CA ASN A 294 -12.56 26.42 5.73
C ASN A 294 -12.32 25.06 6.39
N LYS A 295 -12.92 24.79 7.56
CA LYS A 295 -12.83 23.48 8.24
C LYS A 295 -13.45 22.36 7.42
N VAL A 296 -14.62 22.58 6.82
CA VAL A 296 -15.28 21.60 5.95
C VAL A 296 -14.42 21.30 4.74
N ALA A 297 -13.85 22.31 4.08
CA ALA A 297 -12.92 22.13 2.97
C ALA A 297 -11.67 21.34 3.36
N GLU A 298 -11.10 21.61 4.55
CA GLU A 298 -9.95 20.87 5.09
C GLU A 298 -10.30 19.40 5.37
N ILE A 299 -11.43 19.15 6.07
CA ILE A 299 -11.92 17.80 6.38
C ILE A 299 -12.15 17.02 5.08
N GLN A 300 -12.80 17.63 4.09
CA GLN A 300 -13.08 16.98 2.83
C GLN A 300 -11.79 16.66 2.06
N SER A 301 -10.84 17.59 1.99
CA SER A 301 -9.53 17.34 1.37
C SER A 301 -8.79 16.19 2.05
N LYS A 302 -8.80 16.14 3.38
CA LYS A 302 -8.16 15.07 4.16
C LYS A 302 -8.88 13.74 3.97
N SER A 303 -10.21 13.74 3.98
CA SER A 303 -11.04 12.55 3.78
C SER A 303 -10.79 11.93 2.41
N SER A 304 -10.87 12.73 1.34
CA SER A 304 -10.61 12.26 -0.03
C SER A 304 -9.18 11.71 -0.17
N ARG A 305 -8.18 12.37 0.44
CA ARG A 305 -6.80 11.86 0.41
C ARG A 305 -6.67 10.52 1.11
N LEU A 306 -7.28 10.36 2.28
CA LEU A 306 -7.24 9.11 3.03
C LEU A 306 -7.98 7.99 2.31
N GLU A 307 -9.10 8.29 1.66
CA GLU A 307 -9.87 7.33 0.87
C GLU A 307 -9.07 6.80 -0.33
N VAL A 308 -8.40 7.69 -1.07
CA VAL A 308 -7.50 7.30 -2.17
C VAL A 308 -6.33 6.47 -1.66
N GLN A 309 -5.68 6.87 -0.55
CA GLN A 309 -4.58 6.11 0.03
C GLN A 309 -5.02 4.71 0.48
N ASN A 310 -6.19 4.61 1.12
CA ASN A 310 -6.74 3.34 1.59
C ASN A 310 -7.08 2.41 0.41
N SER A 311 -7.69 2.95 -0.64
CA SER A 311 -7.96 2.20 -1.87
C SER A 311 -6.67 1.69 -2.52
N GLN A 312 -5.64 2.52 -2.60
CA GLN A 312 -4.35 2.13 -3.16
C GLN A 312 -3.70 1.03 -2.34
N LEU A 313 -3.59 1.21 -1.02
CA LEU A 313 -3.00 0.23 -0.11
C LEU A 313 -3.75 -1.11 -0.15
N THR A 314 -5.08 -1.07 -0.24
CA THR A 314 -5.91 -2.28 -0.36
C THR A 314 -5.61 -3.02 -1.66
N SER A 315 -5.52 -2.31 -2.79
CA SER A 315 -5.17 -2.89 -4.09
C SER A 315 -3.76 -3.50 -4.08
N ASP A 316 -2.79 -2.78 -3.51
CA ASP A 316 -1.39 -3.23 -3.42
C ASP A 316 -1.27 -4.49 -2.54
N LEU A 317 -2.00 -4.52 -1.42
CA LEU A 317 -2.08 -5.69 -0.55
C LEU A 317 -2.67 -6.90 -1.29
N GLN A 318 -3.80 -6.73 -1.97
CA GLN A 318 -4.42 -7.79 -2.77
C GLN A 318 -3.51 -8.30 -3.89
N GLN A 319 -2.75 -7.41 -4.52
CA GLN A 319 -1.75 -7.80 -5.52
C GLN A 319 -0.61 -8.60 -4.88
N CYS A 320 -0.10 -8.15 -3.73
CA CYS A 320 0.94 -8.84 -2.98
C CYS A 320 0.49 -10.25 -2.57
N GLU A 321 -0.71 -10.38 -2.02
CA GLU A 321 -1.30 -11.66 -1.62
C GLU A 321 -1.44 -12.61 -2.80
N ARG A 322 -1.96 -12.14 -3.93
CA ARG A 322 -2.05 -12.93 -5.16
C ARG A 322 -0.69 -13.41 -5.63
N LYS A 323 0.29 -12.50 -5.73
CA LYS A 323 1.63 -12.80 -6.20
C LYS A 323 2.35 -13.79 -5.27
N HIS A 324 2.16 -13.64 -3.96
CA HIS A 324 2.66 -14.57 -2.96
C HIS A 324 2.01 -15.95 -3.13
N SER A 325 0.68 -16.02 -3.26
CA SER A 325 -0.05 -17.28 -3.48
C SER A 325 0.40 -18.00 -4.76
N GLU A 326 0.57 -17.26 -5.85
CA GLU A 326 1.10 -17.79 -7.12
C GLU A 326 2.52 -18.34 -6.94
N THR A 327 3.39 -17.59 -6.25
CA THR A 327 4.79 -18.00 -6.00
C THR A 327 4.86 -19.25 -5.13
N VAL A 328 4.05 -19.34 -4.07
CA VAL A 328 3.98 -20.53 -3.21
C VAL A 328 3.47 -21.74 -3.99
N THR A 329 2.44 -21.56 -4.82
CA THR A 329 1.89 -22.63 -5.65
C THR A 329 2.91 -23.12 -6.67
N GLU A 330 3.65 -22.21 -7.30
CA GLU A 330 4.70 -22.54 -8.26
C GLU A 330 5.88 -23.25 -7.58
N ALA A 331 6.32 -22.78 -6.41
CA ALA A 331 7.36 -23.44 -5.63
C ALA A 331 6.95 -24.86 -5.20
N ALA A 332 5.69 -25.06 -4.80
CA ALA A 332 5.17 -26.38 -4.47
C ALA A 332 5.15 -27.33 -5.67
N LYS A 333 4.72 -26.85 -6.85
CA LYS A 333 4.77 -27.62 -8.10
C LYS A 333 6.20 -28.01 -8.47
N GLN A 334 7.14 -27.08 -8.36
CA GLN A 334 8.55 -27.35 -8.66
C GLN A 334 9.16 -28.35 -7.68
N LEU A 335 8.81 -28.27 -6.39
CA LEU A 335 9.25 -29.24 -5.39
C LEU A 335 8.71 -30.64 -5.69
N GLN A 336 7.42 -30.75 -6.00
CA GLN A 336 6.79 -32.01 -6.36
C GLN A 336 7.40 -32.62 -7.62
N LEU A 337 7.67 -31.79 -8.64
CA LEU A 337 8.33 -32.24 -9.88
C LEU A 337 9.74 -32.77 -9.59
N LYS A 338 10.52 -32.07 -8.75
CA LYS A 338 11.85 -32.51 -8.34
C LYS A 338 11.83 -33.81 -7.56
N GLN A 339 10.91 -33.96 -6.61
CA GLN A 339 10.72 -35.20 -5.85
C GLN A 339 10.39 -36.36 -6.80
N LYS A 340 9.39 -36.19 -7.67
CA LYS A 340 9.03 -37.23 -8.65
C LYS A 340 10.20 -37.62 -9.55
N THR A 341 10.93 -36.63 -10.07
CA THR A 341 12.10 -36.88 -10.92
C THR A 341 13.19 -37.65 -10.17
N HIS A 342 13.41 -37.34 -8.89
CA HIS A 342 14.35 -38.05 -8.05
C HIS A 342 13.89 -39.49 -7.78
N ASP A 343 12.61 -39.68 -7.45
CA ASP A 343 12.04 -41.00 -7.19
C ASP A 343 12.11 -41.90 -8.44
N ASP A 344 11.79 -41.36 -9.62
CA ASP A 344 11.92 -42.05 -10.91
C ASP A 344 13.38 -42.47 -11.19
N GLN A 345 14.35 -41.61 -10.83
CA GLN A 345 15.79 -41.94 -10.97
C GLN A 345 16.22 -43.04 -10.00
N VAL A 346 15.78 -42.97 -8.74
CA VAL A 346 16.07 -43.99 -7.72
C VAL A 346 15.48 -45.33 -8.13
N GLU A 347 14.22 -45.36 -8.59
CA GLU A 347 13.58 -46.57 -9.09
C GLU A 347 14.36 -47.20 -10.23
N LYS A 348 14.79 -46.39 -11.21
CA LYS A 348 15.61 -46.86 -12.33
C LYS A 348 16.94 -47.47 -11.87
N ILE A 349 17.61 -46.84 -10.90
CA ILE A 349 18.85 -47.37 -10.31
C ILE A 349 18.58 -48.67 -9.57
N LEU A 350 17.47 -48.77 -8.84
CA LEU A 350 17.11 -49.96 -8.07
C LEU A 350 16.83 -51.16 -8.99
N ILE A 351 16.11 -50.93 -10.09
CA ILE A 351 15.84 -51.95 -11.13
C ILE A 351 17.17 -52.44 -11.72
N GLU A 352 18.05 -51.52 -12.11
CA GLU A 352 19.34 -51.88 -12.71
C GLU A 352 20.25 -52.61 -11.71
N GLN A 353 20.26 -52.20 -10.44
CA GLN A 353 21.00 -52.89 -9.39
C GLN A 353 20.48 -54.32 -9.18
N ASN A 354 19.16 -54.53 -9.16
CA ASN A 354 18.58 -55.86 -9.03
C ASN A 354 18.93 -56.75 -10.23
N ARG A 355 18.86 -56.20 -11.45
CA ARG A 355 19.28 -56.89 -12.68
C ARG A 355 20.75 -57.32 -12.61
N LEU A 356 21.64 -56.44 -12.14
CA LEU A 356 23.07 -56.74 -11.98
C LEU A 356 23.31 -57.80 -10.90
N ARG A 357 22.56 -57.81 -9.79
CA ARG A 357 22.64 -58.86 -8.77
C ARG A 357 22.24 -60.22 -9.32
N GLU A 358 21.15 -60.29 -10.08
CA GLU A 358 20.72 -61.54 -10.73
C GLU A 358 21.78 -62.05 -11.72
N GLN A 359 22.35 -61.15 -12.53
CA GLN A 359 23.41 -61.50 -13.48
C GLN A 359 24.67 -62.02 -12.77
N ASN A 360 25.09 -61.37 -11.67
CA ASN A 360 26.21 -61.83 -10.85
C ASN A 360 25.94 -63.22 -10.26
N LYS A 361 24.74 -63.47 -9.74
CA LYS A 361 24.36 -64.79 -9.20
C LYS A 361 24.44 -65.88 -10.26
N LEU A 362 23.94 -65.61 -11.47
CA LEU A 362 24.04 -66.56 -12.59
C LEU A 362 25.50 -66.83 -12.99
N GLN A 363 26.36 -65.81 -12.98
CA GLN A 363 27.79 -65.98 -13.23
C GLN A 363 28.46 -66.81 -12.13
N GLU A 364 28.14 -66.55 -10.87
CA GLU A 364 28.66 -67.29 -9.72
C GLU A 364 28.24 -68.77 -9.76
N ASP A 365 26.98 -69.06 -10.07
CA ASP A 365 26.48 -70.43 -10.27
C ASP A 365 27.17 -71.12 -11.45
N SER A 366 27.39 -70.42 -12.56
CA SER A 366 28.12 -70.94 -13.72
C SER A 366 29.58 -71.23 -13.39
N LEU A 367 30.24 -70.37 -12.62
CA LEU A 367 31.61 -70.59 -12.16
C LEU A 367 31.69 -71.79 -11.22
N ALA A 368 30.77 -71.89 -10.25
CA ALA A 368 30.70 -73.03 -9.34
C ALA A 368 30.47 -74.38 -10.07
N LEU A 369 29.70 -74.38 -11.16
CA LEU A 369 29.54 -75.55 -12.03
C LEU A 369 30.85 -75.90 -12.75
N ARG A 370 31.54 -74.90 -13.31
CA ARG A 370 32.84 -75.10 -13.98
C ARG A 370 33.92 -75.58 -13.01
N ASP A 371 33.95 -75.07 -11.79
CA ASP A 371 34.86 -75.54 -10.74
C ASP A 371 34.58 -76.99 -10.37
N LYS A 372 33.30 -77.38 -10.22
CA LYS A 372 32.92 -78.78 -10.00
C LYS A 372 33.33 -79.68 -11.17
N GLU A 373 33.22 -79.20 -12.40
CA GLU A 373 33.62 -79.93 -13.60
C GLU A 373 35.15 -80.07 -13.69
N LEU A 374 35.90 -79.00 -13.43
CA LEU A 374 37.37 -79.02 -13.29
C LEU A 374 37.81 -79.98 -12.20
N GLN A 375 37.15 -79.98 -11.06
CA GLN A 375 37.48 -80.87 -9.95
C GLN A 375 37.19 -82.35 -10.27
N ARG A 376 36.14 -82.63 -11.08
CA ARG A 376 35.89 -83.98 -11.63
C ARG A 376 36.93 -84.39 -12.66
N LEU A 377 37.37 -83.48 -13.52
CA LEU A 377 38.44 -83.75 -14.50
C LEU A 377 39.79 -83.99 -13.80
N LEU A 378 40.09 -83.23 -12.75
CA LEU A 378 41.26 -83.41 -11.90
C LEU A 378 41.22 -84.72 -11.12
N SER A 379 40.04 -85.17 -10.66
CA SER A 379 39.90 -86.49 -9.99
C SER A 379 39.86 -87.67 -10.96
N ALA A 380 39.59 -87.44 -12.25
CA ALA A 380 39.63 -88.44 -13.31
C ALA A 380 41.02 -88.60 -13.97
N GLN A 381 42.01 -87.78 -13.61
CA GLN A 381 43.40 -88.00 -13.99
C GLN A 381 44.08 -89.04 -13.07
N PRO A 382 44.76 -90.07 -13.62
CA PRO A 382 45.58 -90.95 -12.80
C PRO A 382 46.80 -90.18 -12.29
N ASN A 383 47.02 -90.27 -10.98
CA ASN A 383 48.16 -89.79 -10.20
C ASN A 383 49.43 -89.48 -11.02
N PHE A 384 49.74 -88.19 -11.17
CA PHE A 384 51.13 -87.75 -11.27
C PHE A 384 51.43 -86.81 -10.11
N LYS A 385 52.07 -87.37 -9.08
CA LYS A 385 52.81 -86.59 -8.08
C LYS A 385 54.02 -85.98 -8.78
N THR A 386 54.26 -84.69 -8.57
CA THR A 386 55.57 -84.19 -8.11
C THR A 386 55.53 -82.70 -7.78
N GLY A 387 56.18 -82.33 -6.67
CA GLY A 387 56.94 -81.08 -6.59
C GLY A 387 56.25 -79.88 -5.94
N VAL A 388 56.39 -79.76 -4.61
CA VAL A 388 56.37 -78.46 -3.92
C VAL A 388 57.55 -77.62 -4.42
N PRO A 389 57.41 -76.29 -4.60
CA PRO A 389 58.07 -75.39 -3.66
C PRO A 389 57.19 -74.22 -3.16
N LYS A 390 57.57 -73.77 -1.98
CA LYS A 390 56.99 -72.77 -1.08
C LYS A 390 57.47 -71.35 -1.43
N ALA A 391 56.57 -70.36 -1.41
CA ALA A 391 56.79 -68.91 -1.12
C ALA A 391 55.51 -68.14 -1.53
N ALA A 392 55.00 -67.10 -0.88
CA ALA A 392 55.32 -66.37 0.33
C ALA A 392 54.02 -65.69 0.80
N SER A 393 53.85 -65.58 2.11
CA SER A 393 52.81 -64.78 2.75
C SER A 393 53.08 -63.29 2.55
N LEU A 394 52.12 -62.56 2.00
CA LEU A 394 52.06 -61.09 2.08
C LEU A 394 50.68 -60.69 2.60
N GLN A 395 50.68 -60.36 3.89
CA GLN A 395 49.63 -59.60 4.58
C GLN A 395 49.42 -58.25 3.88
N ALA A 396 48.17 -57.91 3.61
CA ALA A 396 47.75 -56.52 3.44
C ALA A 396 46.45 -56.29 4.23
N SER A 397 46.63 -55.44 5.25
CA SER A 397 45.69 -54.91 6.22
C SER A 397 44.37 -54.40 5.62
N ILE A 398 43.25 -54.84 6.21
CA ILE A 398 41.92 -54.24 6.06
C ILE A 398 41.89 -52.98 6.93
N GLY A 399 41.85 -51.81 6.29
CA GLY A 399 41.54 -50.53 6.92
C GLY A 399 40.11 -50.11 6.59
N GLU A 400 39.28 -49.98 7.62
CA GLU A 400 37.97 -49.33 7.57
C GLU A 400 38.06 -47.88 7.03
N PRO A 401 37.03 -47.41 6.32
CA PRO A 401 36.72 -46.00 6.26
C PRO A 401 35.38 -45.67 6.94
N GLY A 402 35.51 -45.12 8.16
CA GLY A 402 34.99 -43.81 8.55
C GLY A 402 33.59 -43.38 8.08
N ILE A 403 32.64 -43.46 9.00
CA ILE A 403 31.33 -42.78 8.97
C ILE A 403 31.56 -41.26 8.99
N SER A 404 31.19 -40.56 7.91
CA SER A 404 31.19 -39.10 7.85
C SER A 404 29.81 -38.54 8.17
N LYS A 405 29.82 -37.52 9.03
CA LYS A 405 28.66 -36.84 9.62
C LYS A 405 28.00 -35.89 8.63
N THR A 406 26.67 -35.84 8.66
CA THR A 406 25.80 -34.81 8.07
C THR A 406 26.09 -33.41 8.64
N PRO A 407 26.07 -32.33 7.84
CA PRO A 407 26.04 -30.97 8.35
C PRO A 407 24.60 -30.48 8.52
N THR A 408 24.30 -30.04 9.74
CA THR A 408 23.13 -29.22 10.07
C THR A 408 23.40 -27.79 9.62
N VAL A 409 22.56 -27.27 8.72
CA VAL A 409 22.56 -25.86 8.30
C VAL A 409 21.79 -25.04 9.35
N ARG A 410 22.31 -23.86 9.65
CA ARG A 410 21.72 -22.84 10.50
C ARG A 410 21.15 -21.73 9.64
#